data_AF-A0A1I7ZQ20-F1
#
_entry.id   AF-A0A1I7ZQ20-F1
#
_cell.length_a   1.000
_cell.length_b   1.000
_cell.length_c   1.000
_cell.angle_alpha   90.00
_cell.angle_beta   90.00
_cell.angle_gamma   90.00
#
_symmetry.space_group_name_H-M   'P 1'
#
loop_
_entity.id
_entity.type
_entity.pdbx_description
1 polymer ?
#
loop_
_entity_poly.entity_id
_entity_poly.type
_entity_poly.pdbx_seq_one_letter_code
_entity_poly.pdbx_strand_id
1 'polypeptide(L)'
;LQHAIARSQEDETQRVERLRLNALQTAVARSQEDEVRQAERRRSDALQHATARSQENEAERAERQRSDAVQHAVARSQEDEAQRVERRRSDAAQHAVARSQETADQRQNRLQNTQIQSQVRRSLEIENDRNQRLTNLRASYRTAQQAIQTTNLSIARRVREADLHNIGIPSVECSSCKALHFTVEVNSRNGGRFSECCRCYYSYYNTLMCY
;
A
#
# COMPACT_ATOMS: atom_id res chain seq x y z
N LEU A 1 7.50 14.47 65.63
CA LEU A 1 6.30 15.02 66.29
C LEU A 1 6.18 16.54 66.10
N GLN A 2 7.18 17.35 66.49
CA GLN A 2 7.14 18.81 66.30
C GLN A 2 6.94 19.27 64.84
N HIS A 3 7.62 18.66 63.87
CA HIS A 3 7.42 18.95 62.44
C HIS A 3 6.04 18.56 61.88
N ALA A 4 5.33 17.64 62.52
CA ALA A 4 3.97 17.27 62.11
C ALA A 4 2.95 18.24 62.68
N ILE A 5 3.17 18.68 63.93
CA ILE A 5 2.36 19.71 64.59
C ILE A 5 2.47 21.05 63.85
N ALA A 6 3.68 21.48 63.50
CA ALA A 6 3.90 22.68 62.70
C ALA A 6 3.16 22.62 61.34
N ARG A 7 3.23 21.46 60.65
CA ARG A 7 2.50 21.24 59.39
C ARG A 7 0.98 21.28 59.53
N SER A 8 0.44 20.85 60.67
CA SER A 8 -1.01 20.90 60.93
C SER A 8 -1.53 22.30 61.25
N GLN A 9 -0.63 23.25 61.51
CA GLN A 9 -0.94 24.65 61.81
C GLN A 9 -0.58 25.60 60.66
N GLU A 10 -0.02 25.08 59.56
CA GLU A 10 0.29 25.86 58.35
C GLU A 10 -1.00 26.39 57.72
N ASP A 11 -1.01 27.69 57.41
CA ASP A 11 -2.00 28.22 56.47
C ASP A 11 -1.65 27.83 55.01
N GLU A 12 -2.56 28.07 54.07
CA GLU A 12 -2.34 27.67 52.68
C GLU A 12 -1.14 28.40 52.04
N THR A 13 -0.87 29.65 52.43
CA THR A 13 0.26 30.41 51.87
C THR A 13 1.60 29.84 52.33
N GLN A 14 1.72 29.54 53.62
CA GLN A 14 2.87 28.88 54.22
C GLN A 14 3.07 27.48 53.64
N ARG A 15 1.99 26.73 53.45
CA ARG A 15 2.01 25.40 52.84
C ARG A 15 2.51 25.46 51.40
N VAL A 16 2.00 26.39 50.59
CA VAL A 16 2.41 26.59 49.20
C VAL A 16 3.89 27.00 49.12
N GLU A 17 4.33 27.93 49.97
CA GLU A 17 5.72 28.37 50.00
C GLU A 17 6.67 27.22 50.38
N ARG A 18 6.33 26.44 51.41
CA ARG A 18 7.09 25.25 51.80
C ARG A 18 7.17 24.23 50.67
N LEU A 19 6.06 23.95 50.00
CA LEU A 19 6.04 23.02 48.86
C LEU A 19 6.89 23.54 47.69
N ARG A 20 6.85 24.84 47.42
CA ARG A 20 7.67 25.50 46.40
C ARG A 20 9.16 25.37 46.72
N LEU A 21 9.57 25.68 47.96
CA LEU A 21 10.95 25.54 48.40
C LEU A 21 11.44 24.10 48.34
N ASN A 22 10.60 23.14 48.74
CA ASN A 22 10.93 21.72 48.65
C ASN A 22 11.07 21.24 47.20
N ALA A 23 10.21 21.70 46.29
CA ALA A 23 10.31 21.40 44.87
C ALA A 23 11.60 21.96 44.27
N LEU A 24 11.99 23.19 44.64
CA LEU A 24 13.24 23.81 44.19
C LEU A 24 14.47 23.04 44.70
N GLN A 25 14.51 22.70 45.99
CA GLN A 25 15.60 21.90 46.55
C GLN A 25 15.73 20.55 45.87
N THR A 26 14.59 19.88 45.60
CA THR A 26 14.56 18.61 44.88
C THR A 26 15.06 18.76 43.44
N ALA A 27 14.66 19.83 42.75
CA ALA A 27 15.12 20.10 41.39
C ALA A 27 16.64 20.34 41.34
N VAL A 28 17.18 21.12 42.28
CA VAL A 28 18.63 21.35 42.40
C VAL A 28 19.35 20.04 42.67
N ALA A 29 18.89 19.26 43.65
CA ALA A 29 19.48 17.96 43.95
C ALA A 29 19.49 17.04 42.72
N ARG A 30 18.37 16.96 41.98
CA ARG A 30 18.26 16.17 40.75
C ARG A 30 19.17 16.67 39.63
N SER A 31 19.39 17.98 39.52
CA SER A 31 20.29 18.55 38.51
C SER A 31 21.77 18.27 38.78
N GLN A 32 22.10 17.92 40.03
CA GLN A 32 23.44 17.60 40.50
C GLN A 32 23.64 16.09 40.69
N GLU A 33 22.64 15.25 40.39
CA GLU A 33 22.78 13.79 40.39
C GLU A 33 23.78 13.35 39.32
N ASP A 34 24.72 12.50 39.71
CA ASP A 34 25.53 11.74 38.74
C ASP A 34 24.68 10.60 38.10
N GLU A 35 25.21 10.00 37.04
CA GLU A 35 24.51 8.95 36.29
C GLU A 35 24.21 7.71 37.15
N VAL A 36 25.09 7.38 38.10
CA VAL A 36 24.94 6.20 38.97
C VAL A 36 23.78 6.41 39.94
N ARG A 37 23.76 7.52 40.67
CA ARG A 37 22.66 7.89 41.57
C ARG A 37 21.36 8.06 40.82
N GLN A 38 21.40 8.63 39.62
CA GLN A 38 20.21 8.75 38.78
C GLN A 38 19.67 7.36 38.39
N ALA A 39 20.54 6.43 38.00
CA ALA A 39 20.17 5.07 37.64
C ALA A 39 19.62 4.29 38.85
N GLU A 40 20.25 4.40 40.02
CA GLU A 40 19.79 3.79 41.27
C GLU A 40 18.41 4.32 41.67
N ARG A 41 18.20 5.63 41.61
CA ARG A 41 16.89 6.24 41.89
C ARG A 41 15.83 5.73 40.93
N ARG A 42 16.09 5.74 39.61
CA ARG A 42 15.14 5.20 38.61
C ARG A 42 14.86 3.71 38.82
N ARG A 43 15.87 2.92 39.22
CA ARG A 43 15.70 1.50 39.54
C ARG A 43 14.82 1.31 40.78
N SER A 44 15.05 2.10 41.84
CA SER A 44 14.22 2.09 43.04
C SER A 44 12.78 2.46 42.72
N ASP A 45 12.56 3.54 41.97
CA ASP A 45 11.23 3.99 41.53
C ASP A 45 10.52 2.88 40.72
N ALA A 46 11.23 2.24 39.78
CA ALA A 46 10.68 1.14 38.98
C ALA A 46 10.28 -0.08 39.84
N LEU A 47 11.10 -0.45 40.84
CA LEU A 47 10.80 -1.54 41.77
C LEU A 47 9.58 -1.23 42.64
N GLN A 48 9.47 0.00 43.14
CA GLN A 48 8.30 0.44 43.91
C GLN A 48 7.02 0.36 43.06
N HIS A 49 7.07 0.85 41.81
CA HIS A 49 5.93 0.76 40.89
C HIS A 49 5.57 -0.69 40.54
N ALA A 50 6.56 -1.55 40.29
CA ALA A 50 6.32 -2.97 40.02
C ALA A 50 5.66 -3.66 41.23
N THR A 51 6.16 -3.38 42.43
CA THR A 51 5.60 -3.90 43.68
C THR A 51 4.15 -3.44 43.87
N ALA A 52 3.89 -2.14 43.74
CA ALA A 52 2.52 -1.60 43.84
C ALA A 52 1.58 -2.26 42.82
N ARG A 53 2.00 -2.37 41.54
CA ARG A 53 1.20 -3.03 40.49
C ARG A 53 0.95 -4.51 40.77
N SER A 54 1.90 -5.21 41.38
CA SER A 54 1.74 -6.63 41.75
C SER A 54 0.73 -6.84 42.87
N GLN A 55 0.49 -5.81 43.68
CA GLN A 55 -0.44 -5.81 44.81
C GLN A 55 -1.81 -5.23 44.46
N GLU A 56 -1.97 -4.63 43.26
CA GLU A 56 -3.26 -4.11 42.78
C GLU A 56 -4.32 -5.22 42.74
N ASN A 57 -5.46 -4.96 43.38
CA ASN A 57 -6.66 -5.75 43.14
C ASN A 57 -7.29 -5.37 41.78
N GLU A 58 -8.31 -6.13 41.36
CA GLU A 58 -8.93 -5.92 40.04
C GLU A 58 -9.63 -4.56 39.90
N ALA A 59 -10.24 -4.04 40.97
CA ALA A 59 -10.91 -2.75 40.95
C ALA A 59 -9.90 -1.60 40.80
N GLU A 60 -8.78 -1.66 41.53
CA GLU A 60 -7.67 -0.71 41.44
C GLU A 60 -7.02 -0.75 40.06
N ARG A 61 -6.77 -1.95 39.53
CA ARG A 61 -6.22 -2.14 38.18
C ARG A 61 -7.15 -1.55 37.12
N ALA A 62 -8.44 -1.83 37.21
CA ALA A 62 -9.44 -1.32 36.27
C ALA A 62 -9.53 0.21 36.34
N GLU A 63 -9.49 0.79 37.54
CA GLU A 63 -9.51 2.25 37.71
C GLU A 63 -8.27 2.93 37.13
N ARG A 64 -7.08 2.36 37.40
CA ARG A 64 -5.84 2.84 36.79
C ARG A 64 -5.90 2.77 35.27
N GLN A 65 -6.35 1.65 34.69
CA GLN A 65 -6.49 1.51 33.24
C GLN A 65 -7.51 2.49 32.64
N ARG A 66 -8.61 2.77 33.35
CA ARG A 66 -9.58 3.80 32.94
C ARG A 66 -8.94 5.18 32.93
N SER A 67 -8.21 5.55 33.98
CA SER A 67 -7.49 6.82 34.06
C SER A 67 -6.45 6.95 32.95
N ASP A 68 -5.65 5.91 32.72
CA ASP A 68 -4.66 5.85 31.63
C ASP A 68 -5.34 6.06 30.26
N ALA A 69 -6.47 5.38 30.01
CA ALA A 69 -7.22 5.52 28.76
C ALA A 69 -7.78 6.94 28.55
N VAL A 70 -8.29 7.58 29.60
CA VAL A 70 -8.77 8.97 29.55
C VAL A 70 -7.62 9.93 29.23
N GLN A 71 -6.49 9.78 29.91
CA GLN A 71 -5.30 10.62 29.66
C GLN A 71 -4.81 10.47 28.21
N HIS A 72 -4.77 9.25 27.69
CA HIS A 72 -4.42 9.01 26.28
C HIS A 72 -5.44 9.62 25.31
N ALA A 73 -6.73 9.55 25.61
CA ALA A 73 -7.76 10.17 24.78
C ALA A 73 -7.64 11.69 24.74
N VAL A 74 -7.37 12.32 25.90
CA VAL A 74 -7.12 13.76 26.02
C VAL A 74 -5.85 14.16 25.28
N ALA A 75 -4.75 13.42 25.45
CA ALA A 75 -3.51 13.70 24.72
C ALA A 75 -3.73 13.62 23.20
N ARG A 76 -4.44 12.59 22.72
CA ARG A 76 -4.75 12.43 21.29
C ARG A 76 -5.67 13.53 20.74
N SER A 77 -6.61 14.03 21.54
CA SER A 77 -7.50 15.12 21.09
C SER A 77 -6.79 16.48 20.99
N GLN A 78 -5.66 16.61 21.69
CA GLN A 78 -4.81 17.80 21.67
C GLN A 78 -3.66 17.70 20.64
N GLU A 79 -3.50 16.57 19.95
CA GLU A 79 -2.49 16.41 18.89
C GLU A 79 -2.77 17.35 17.71
N ASP A 80 -1.75 18.13 17.32
CA ASP A 80 -1.73 18.79 16.02
C ASP A 80 -1.52 17.79 14.86
N GLU A 81 -1.66 18.23 13.61
CA GLU A 81 -1.52 17.33 12.46
C GLU A 81 -0.10 16.79 12.30
N ALA A 82 0.94 17.57 12.63
CA ALA A 82 2.32 17.13 12.51
C ALA A 82 2.62 16.00 13.52
N GLN A 83 2.21 16.18 14.77
CA GLN A 83 2.28 15.17 15.83
C GLN A 83 1.51 13.90 15.45
N ARG A 84 0.30 14.07 14.89
CA ARG A 84 -0.55 12.95 14.45
C ARG A 84 0.07 12.18 13.29
N VAL A 85 0.69 12.86 12.33
CA VAL A 85 1.39 12.23 11.20
C VAL A 85 2.61 11.48 11.70
N GLU A 86 3.43 12.09 12.56
CA GLU A 86 4.65 11.46 13.08
C GLU A 86 4.31 10.23 13.92
N ARG A 87 3.30 10.32 14.79
CA ARG A 87 2.82 9.15 15.54
C ARG A 87 2.36 8.03 14.61
N ARG A 88 1.53 8.32 13.60
CA ARG A 88 1.09 7.31 12.61
C ARG A 88 2.26 6.70 11.84
N ARG A 89 3.28 7.50 11.52
CA ARG A 89 4.51 7.02 10.85
C ARG A 89 5.29 6.08 11.76
N SER A 90 5.48 6.44 13.02
CA SER A 90 6.13 5.59 14.02
C SER A 90 5.35 4.28 14.21
N ASP A 91 4.02 4.34 14.38
CA ASP A 91 3.16 3.16 14.51
C ASP A 91 3.30 2.23 13.29
N ALA A 92 3.28 2.79 12.07
CA ALA A 92 3.46 2.03 10.83
C ALA A 92 4.84 1.35 10.74
N ALA A 93 5.90 2.05 11.15
CA ALA A 93 7.25 1.51 11.18
C ALA A 93 7.38 0.36 12.20
N GLN A 94 6.85 0.53 13.41
CA GLN A 94 6.83 -0.53 14.43
C GLN A 94 6.08 -1.77 13.94
N HIS A 95 4.91 -1.59 13.31
CA HIS A 95 4.17 -2.71 12.72
C HIS A 95 4.92 -3.39 11.58
N ALA A 96 5.67 -2.65 10.76
CA ALA A 96 6.49 -3.24 9.70
C ALA A 96 7.62 -4.08 10.29
N VAL A 97 8.31 -3.58 11.32
CA VAL A 97 9.35 -4.31 12.05
C VAL A 97 8.78 -5.57 12.69
N ALA A 98 7.68 -5.45 13.44
CA ALA A 98 7.02 -6.61 14.05
C ALA A 98 6.64 -7.67 13.01
N ARG A 99 6.06 -7.27 11.87
CA ARG A 99 5.72 -8.19 10.77
C ARG A 99 6.94 -8.85 10.15
N SER A 100 8.08 -8.15 10.06
CA SER A 100 9.32 -8.71 9.52
C SER A 100 9.96 -9.76 10.43
N GLN A 101 9.61 -9.73 11.72
CA GLN A 101 10.12 -10.63 12.75
C GLN A 101 9.14 -11.76 13.11
N GLU A 102 7.97 -11.83 12.44
CA GLU A 102 6.99 -12.88 12.68
C GLU A 102 7.55 -14.27 12.31
N THR A 103 7.28 -15.27 13.16
CA THR A 103 7.44 -16.67 12.78
C THR A 103 6.36 -17.07 11.76
N ALA A 104 6.55 -18.20 11.07
CA ALA A 104 5.57 -18.72 10.13
C ALA A 104 4.20 -18.95 10.79
N ASP A 105 4.17 -19.51 12.00
CA ASP A 105 2.94 -19.77 12.76
C ASP A 105 2.24 -18.46 13.17
N GLN A 106 3.01 -17.46 13.63
CA GLN A 106 2.46 -16.13 13.96
C GLN A 106 1.83 -15.48 12.73
N ARG A 107 2.50 -15.56 11.58
CA ARG A 107 1.98 -15.05 10.31
C ARG A 107 0.70 -15.78 9.90
N GLN A 108 0.67 -17.11 9.98
CA GLN A 108 -0.51 -17.90 9.64
C GLN A 108 -1.70 -17.54 10.54
N ASN A 109 -1.49 -17.49 11.86
CA ASN A 109 -2.50 -17.09 12.82
C ASN A 109 -3.04 -15.68 12.55
N ARG A 110 -2.16 -14.71 12.26
CA ARG A 110 -2.57 -13.35 11.90
C ARG A 110 -3.42 -13.32 10.63
N LEU A 111 -3.03 -14.05 9.59
CA LEU A 111 -3.77 -14.11 8.32
C LEU A 111 -5.14 -14.78 8.50
N GLN A 112 -5.20 -15.88 9.26
CA GLN A 112 -6.45 -16.55 9.59
C GLN A 112 -7.39 -15.64 10.39
N ASN A 113 -6.88 -14.95 11.41
CA ASN A 113 -7.65 -13.98 12.18
C ASN A 113 -8.16 -12.83 11.31
N THR A 114 -7.32 -12.32 10.39
CA THR A 114 -7.71 -11.27 9.45
C THR A 114 -8.85 -11.74 8.53
N GLN A 115 -8.78 -12.98 8.05
CA GLN A 115 -9.82 -13.59 7.23
C GLN A 115 -11.14 -13.72 7.99
N ILE A 116 -11.10 -14.28 9.20
CA ILE A 116 -12.28 -14.44 10.07
C ILE A 116 -12.93 -13.09 10.34
N GLN A 117 -12.14 -12.09 10.77
CA GLN A 117 -12.66 -10.74 11.01
C GLN A 117 -13.26 -10.11 9.75
N SER A 118 -12.68 -10.35 8.58
CA SER A 118 -13.26 -9.88 7.32
C SER A 118 -14.57 -10.59 6.97
N GLN A 119 -14.71 -11.88 7.29
CA GLN A 119 -15.95 -12.61 7.07
C GLN A 119 -17.04 -12.13 8.02
N VAL A 120 -16.73 -11.98 9.31
CA VAL A 120 -17.66 -11.47 10.32
C VAL A 120 -18.12 -10.06 9.97
N ARG A 121 -17.21 -9.17 9.58
CA ARG A 121 -17.57 -7.82 9.12
C ARG A 121 -18.53 -7.89 7.94
N ARG A 122 -18.27 -8.76 6.95
CA ARG A 122 -19.14 -8.93 5.77
C ARG A 122 -20.50 -9.53 6.10
N SER A 123 -20.58 -10.45 7.07
CA SER A 123 -21.87 -11.03 7.49
C SER A 123 -22.75 -10.04 8.25
N LEU A 124 -22.13 -9.03 8.87
CA LEU A 124 -22.79 -7.96 9.61
C LEU A 124 -22.98 -6.68 8.78
N GLU A 125 -22.60 -6.69 7.49
CA GLU A 125 -22.81 -5.54 6.60
C GLU A 125 -24.31 -5.31 6.37
N ILE A 126 -24.75 -4.06 6.56
CA ILE A 126 -26.08 -3.63 6.11
C ILE A 126 -26.11 -3.53 4.58
N GLU A 127 -27.31 -3.55 4.00
CA GLU A 127 -27.48 -3.60 2.54
C GLU A 127 -26.78 -2.45 1.80
N ASN A 128 -26.85 -1.23 2.34
CA ASN A 128 -26.21 -0.07 1.74
C ASN A 128 -24.68 -0.23 1.67
N ASP A 129 -24.05 -0.66 2.75
CA ASP A 129 -22.60 -0.87 2.81
C ASP A 129 -22.15 -1.98 1.86
N ARG A 130 -22.93 -3.07 1.81
CA ARG A 130 -22.71 -4.17 0.86
C ARG A 130 -22.78 -3.68 -0.58
N ASN A 131 -23.81 -2.89 -0.92
CA ASN A 131 -23.99 -2.35 -2.27
C ASN A 131 -22.88 -1.37 -2.66
N GLN A 132 -22.46 -0.50 -1.72
CA GLN A 132 -21.33 0.39 -1.94
C GLN A 132 -20.03 -0.37 -2.18
N ARG A 133 -19.74 -1.39 -1.35
CA ARG A 133 -18.54 -2.24 -1.50
C ARG A 133 -18.54 -2.96 -2.85
N LEU A 134 -19.67 -3.55 -3.26
CA LEU A 134 -19.79 -4.24 -4.55
C LEU A 134 -19.67 -3.28 -5.74
N THR A 135 -20.19 -2.06 -5.63
CA THR A 135 -20.04 -1.01 -6.64
C THR A 135 -18.58 -0.59 -6.78
N ASN A 136 -17.91 -0.31 -5.66
CA ASN A 136 -16.47 0.01 -5.65
C ASN A 136 -15.63 -1.12 -6.24
N LEU A 137 -15.96 -2.37 -5.92
CA LEU A 137 -15.28 -3.55 -6.48
C LEU A 137 -15.48 -3.67 -8.00
N ARG A 138 -16.71 -3.46 -8.49
CA ARG A 138 -16.98 -3.46 -9.94
C ARG A 138 -16.23 -2.34 -10.65
N ALA A 139 -16.19 -1.14 -10.05
CA ALA A 139 -15.45 -0.01 -10.59
C ALA A 139 -13.95 -0.30 -10.69
N SER A 140 -13.34 -0.88 -9.64
CA SER A 140 -11.92 -1.23 -9.66
C SER A 140 -11.58 -2.29 -10.69
N TYR A 141 -12.44 -3.29 -10.89
CA TYR A 141 -12.26 -4.26 -11.98
C TYR A 141 -12.34 -3.60 -13.36
N ARG A 142 -13.29 -2.68 -13.57
CA ARG A 142 -13.41 -1.96 -14.85
C ARG A 142 -12.17 -1.11 -15.13
N THR A 143 -11.67 -0.36 -14.14
CA THR A 143 -10.47 0.47 -14.33
C THR A 143 -9.24 -0.38 -14.60
N ALA A 144 -9.07 -1.51 -13.92
CA ALA A 144 -7.98 -2.46 -14.18
C ALA A 144 -8.05 -3.03 -15.61
N GLN A 145 -9.24 -3.41 -16.08
CA GLN A 145 -9.44 -3.90 -17.44
C GLN A 145 -9.16 -2.83 -18.50
N GLN A 146 -9.59 -1.59 -18.26
CA GLN A 146 -9.28 -0.46 -19.15
C GLN A 146 -7.77 -0.21 -19.22
N ALA A 147 -7.05 -0.27 -18.09
CA ALA A 147 -5.59 -0.12 -18.07
C ALA A 147 -4.87 -1.23 -18.87
N ILE A 148 -5.37 -2.47 -18.82
CA ILE A 148 -4.85 -3.57 -19.62
C ILE A 148 -5.14 -3.35 -21.12
N GLN A 149 -6.34 -2.88 -21.47
CA GLN A 149 -6.68 -2.58 -22.87
C GLN A 149 -5.83 -1.44 -23.43
N THR A 150 -5.63 -0.35 -22.68
CA THR A 150 -4.82 0.79 -23.14
C THR A 150 -3.34 0.42 -23.31
N THR A 151 -2.79 -0.39 -22.40
CA THR A 151 -1.41 -0.90 -22.52
C THR A 151 -1.26 -1.87 -23.70
N ASN A 152 -2.23 -2.73 -23.96
CA ASN A 152 -2.18 -3.62 -25.14
C ASN A 152 -2.31 -2.84 -26.47
N LEU A 153 -3.18 -1.83 -26.52
CA LEU A 153 -3.32 -0.96 -27.69
C LEU A 153 -2.08 -0.11 -27.94
N SER A 154 -1.35 0.32 -26.89
CA SER A 154 -0.11 1.06 -27.05
C SER A 154 1.06 0.19 -27.53
N ILE A 155 1.05 -1.12 -27.26
CA ILE A 155 2.00 -2.09 -27.83
C ILE A 155 1.72 -2.34 -29.32
N ALA A 156 0.46 -2.44 -29.73
CA ALA A 156 0.06 -2.64 -31.14
C ALA A 156 0.31 -1.41 -32.03
N ARG A 157 0.47 -0.21 -31.44
CA ARG A 157 0.74 1.05 -32.14
C ARG A 157 2.24 1.34 -32.35
N ARG A 158 3.09 0.30 -32.40
CA ARG A 158 4.38 0.46 -33.09
C ARG A 158 4.09 0.52 -34.58
N VAL A 159 4.01 1.74 -35.10
CA VAL A 159 3.97 2.01 -36.54
C VAL A 159 5.14 1.25 -37.15
N ARG A 160 4.87 0.11 -37.78
CA ARG A 160 5.76 -0.34 -38.86
C ARG A 160 5.54 0.71 -39.93
N GLU A 161 6.53 1.54 -40.17
CA GLU A 161 6.55 2.36 -41.38
C GLU A 161 6.30 1.37 -42.52
N ALA A 162 5.13 1.49 -43.16
CA ALA A 162 4.84 0.68 -44.32
C ALA A 162 5.85 1.11 -45.36
N ASP A 163 6.82 0.24 -45.63
CA ASP A 163 7.82 0.48 -46.64
C ASP A 163 7.07 0.59 -47.97
N LEU A 164 6.85 1.83 -48.43
CA LEU A 164 6.12 2.14 -49.64
C LEU A 164 7.02 1.76 -50.82
N HIS A 165 7.19 0.46 -51.03
CA HIS A 165 7.83 -0.10 -52.20
C HIS A 165 6.92 0.21 -53.40
N ASN A 166 7.17 1.34 -54.05
CA ASN A 166 6.53 1.71 -55.30
C ASN A 166 6.96 0.69 -56.37
N ILE A 167 6.14 -0.34 -56.57
CA ILE A 167 6.34 -1.39 -57.57
C ILE A 167 6.19 -0.89 -59.03
N GLY A 168 6.03 0.42 -59.22
CA GLY A 168 5.99 1.09 -60.51
C GLY A 168 4.57 1.28 -61.04
N ILE A 169 4.44 1.59 -62.33
CA ILE A 169 3.16 1.62 -63.07
C ILE A 169 3.09 0.32 -63.89
N PRO A 170 1.96 -0.40 -63.89
CA PRO A 170 1.83 -1.61 -64.69
C PRO A 170 1.83 -1.20 -66.17
N SER A 171 2.88 -1.61 -66.87
CA SER A 171 3.21 -1.14 -68.23
C SER A 171 3.56 -2.29 -69.18
N VAL A 172 3.60 -3.53 -68.68
CA VAL A 172 3.90 -4.71 -69.50
C VAL A 172 2.60 -5.44 -69.79
N GLU A 173 2.23 -5.50 -71.07
CA GLU A 173 1.01 -6.15 -71.52
C GLU A 173 1.22 -7.67 -71.67
N CYS A 174 0.32 -8.46 -71.08
CA CYS A 174 0.28 -9.90 -71.28
C CYS A 174 -0.11 -10.25 -72.71
N SER A 175 0.74 -11.02 -73.39
CA SER A 175 0.50 -11.44 -74.77
C SER A 175 -0.80 -12.25 -74.95
N SER A 176 -1.26 -12.93 -73.88
CA SER A 176 -2.42 -13.83 -73.92
C SER A 176 -3.75 -13.13 -73.64
N CYS A 177 -3.88 -12.40 -72.52
CA CYS A 177 -5.14 -11.75 -72.13
C CYS A 177 -5.13 -10.22 -72.24
N LYS A 178 -4.03 -9.62 -72.68
CA LYS A 178 -3.90 -8.17 -72.87
C LYS A 178 -3.97 -7.34 -71.58
N ALA A 179 -3.94 -7.98 -70.41
CA ALA A 179 -3.87 -7.29 -69.12
C ALA A 179 -2.49 -6.66 -68.89
N LEU A 180 -2.45 -5.51 -68.21
CA LEU A 180 -1.22 -4.80 -67.85
C LEU A 180 -0.68 -5.27 -66.49
N HIS A 181 0.62 -5.54 -66.43
CA HIS A 181 1.34 -6.04 -65.26
C HIS A 181 2.58 -5.18 -64.95
N PHE A 182 3.08 -5.33 -63.73
CA PHE A 182 4.34 -4.71 -63.32
C PHE A 182 5.53 -5.48 -63.90
N THR A 183 6.60 -4.77 -64.25
CA THR A 183 7.83 -5.36 -64.80
C THR A 183 8.45 -6.39 -63.87
N VAL A 184 8.31 -6.19 -62.55
CA VAL A 184 8.83 -7.10 -61.51
C VAL A 184 8.10 -8.45 -61.44
N GLU A 185 6.88 -8.54 -61.99
CA GLU A 185 6.09 -9.77 -62.03
C GLU A 185 6.46 -10.68 -63.22
N VAL A 186 7.28 -10.18 -64.15
CA VAL A 186 7.75 -10.95 -65.31
C VAL A 186 8.76 -12.01 -64.86
N ASN A 187 8.38 -13.28 -64.95
CA ASN A 187 9.29 -14.37 -64.59
C ASN A 187 10.18 -14.74 -65.79
N SER A 188 11.46 -14.34 -65.72
CA SER A 188 12.45 -14.64 -66.76
C SER A 188 12.68 -16.15 -66.98
N ARG A 189 12.38 -16.99 -65.98
CA ARG A 189 12.49 -18.46 -66.10
C ARG A 189 11.32 -19.10 -66.87
N ASN A 190 10.20 -18.39 -67.03
CA ASN A 190 9.02 -18.85 -67.76
C ASN A 190 8.90 -18.20 -69.15
N GLY A 191 10.03 -17.88 -69.80
CA GLY A 191 10.05 -17.31 -71.15
C GLY A 191 9.40 -15.93 -71.24
N GLY A 192 9.46 -15.12 -70.17
CA GLY A 192 8.87 -13.78 -70.12
C GLY A 192 7.37 -13.75 -69.79
N ARG A 193 6.81 -14.85 -69.28
CA ARG A 193 5.40 -14.92 -68.85
C ARG A 193 5.24 -14.63 -67.36
N PHE A 194 4.09 -14.07 -67.00
CA PHE A 194 3.69 -13.83 -65.61
C PHE A 194 3.28 -15.15 -64.95
N SER A 195 3.68 -15.36 -63.70
CA SER A 195 3.39 -16.61 -62.97
C SER A 195 1.92 -16.80 -62.60
N GLU A 196 1.17 -15.70 -62.46
CA GLU A 196 -0.20 -15.71 -61.97
C GLU A 196 -1.22 -15.17 -62.98
N CYS A 197 -0.76 -14.62 -64.10
CA CYS A 197 -1.65 -14.18 -65.17
C CYS A 197 -1.87 -15.30 -66.19
N CYS A 198 -3.14 -15.56 -66.51
CA CYS A 198 -3.59 -16.66 -67.35
C CYS A 198 -3.17 -18.03 -66.85
N ARG A 199 -3.97 -18.63 -65.95
CA ARG A 199 -3.82 -20.06 -65.62
C ARG A 199 -4.28 -20.88 -66.82
N CYS A 200 -3.36 -21.17 -67.73
CA CYS A 200 -3.64 -22.04 -68.86
C CYS A 200 -3.66 -23.49 -68.37
N TYR A 201 -4.81 -24.14 -68.45
CA TYR A 201 -4.92 -25.58 -68.25
C TYR A 201 -4.99 -26.27 -69.62
N TYR A 202 -4.24 -27.36 -69.77
CA TYR A 202 -4.45 -28.27 -70.90
C TYR A 202 -5.76 -29.01 -70.66
N SER A 203 -6.74 -28.80 -71.54
CA SER A 203 -7.92 -29.68 -71.56
C SER A 203 -7.52 -31.03 -72.16
N TYR A 204 -8.30 -32.08 -71.86
CA TYR A 204 -8.10 -33.47 -72.32
C TYR A 204 -7.93 -33.62 -73.85
N TYR A 205 -8.21 -32.58 -74.65
CA TYR A 205 -8.07 -32.56 -76.10
C TYR A 205 -6.85 -31.75 -76.60
N ASN A 206 -5.84 -31.51 -75.77
CA ASN A 206 -4.59 -30.82 -76.14
C ASN A 206 -4.80 -29.41 -76.73
N THR A 207 -5.88 -28.75 -76.33
CA THR A 207 -6.14 -27.35 -76.71
C THR A 207 -5.83 -26.46 -75.51
N LEU A 208 -4.91 -25.51 -75.67
CA LEU A 208 -4.50 -24.60 -74.61
C LEU A 208 -5.60 -23.54 -74.43
N MET A 209 -6.38 -23.62 -73.35
CA MET A 209 -7.31 -22.56 -72.96
C MET A 209 -6.73 -21.75 -71.82
N CYS A 210 -6.66 -20.43 -72.02
CA CYS A 210 -6.16 -19.47 -71.05
C CYS A 210 -7.32 -18.53 -70.68
N TYR A 211 -7.68 -18.48 -69.41
CA TYR A 211 -8.63 -17.51 -68.83
C TYR A 211 -7.85 -16.42 -68.10
#